data_AF-A0A6M4BVU4-F1
#
_entry.id   AF-A0A6M4BVU4-F1
#
_cell.length_a   1.000
_cell.length_b   1.000
_cell.length_c   1.000
_cell.angle_alpha   90.00
_cell.angle_beta   90.00
_cell.angle_gamma   90.00
#
_symmetry.space_group_name_H-M   'P 1'
#
loop_
_entity.id
_entity.type
_entity.pdbx_description
1 polymer ?
#
loop_
_entity_poly.entity_id
_entity_poly.type
_entity_poly.pdbx_seq_one_letter_code
_entity_poly.pdbx_strand_id
1 'polypeptide(L)'
;SMDVTMGFLYKLLIDSMPLCAMSYVKCFIMNNRGYLVSHPGLMDPNSSGPIEQQHITHKESMIAIDMLNHKGFVTKRLCNNFYDKTIQRFYEFNTSLPNVLSNVVSGDHCVHYYIAAIEGTNAFIGLVNASCSVGAFCPCSM
;
A
#
# COMPACT_ATOMS: atom_id res chain seq x y z
N SER A 1 8.77 17.90 -16.55
CA SER A 1 8.26 17.21 -15.36
C SER A 1 7.44 18.19 -14.53
N MET A 2 6.53 17.71 -13.70
CA MET A 2 5.71 18.54 -12.81
C MET A 2 5.79 17.95 -11.41
N ASP A 3 6.07 18.81 -10.42
CA ASP A 3 6.06 18.41 -9.01
C ASP A 3 4.65 18.59 -8.45
N VAL A 4 4.19 17.58 -7.71
CA VAL A 4 2.83 17.54 -7.16
C VAL A 4 2.91 17.14 -5.71
N THR A 5 2.24 17.88 -4.82
CA THR A 5 2.24 17.55 -3.39
C THR A 5 1.42 16.29 -3.12
N MET A 6 1.86 15.49 -2.17
CA MET A 6 1.15 14.28 -1.77
C MET A 6 -0.29 14.57 -1.30
N GLY A 7 -0.51 15.71 -0.63
CA GLY A 7 -1.84 16.15 -0.20
C GLY A 7 -2.77 16.46 -1.38
N PHE A 8 -2.25 17.00 -2.48
CA PHE A 8 -3.02 17.19 -3.71
C PHE A 8 -3.45 15.84 -4.31
N LEU A 9 -2.53 14.86 -4.38
CA LEU A 9 -2.85 13.51 -4.89
C LEU A 9 -3.89 12.80 -4.03
N TYR A 10 -3.80 12.95 -2.70
CA TYR A 10 -4.80 12.39 -1.79
C TYR A 10 -6.16 13.06 -1.93
N LYS A 11 -6.19 14.39 -2.09
CA LYS A 11 -7.43 15.11 -2.35
C LYS A 11 -8.07 14.69 -3.68
N LEU A 12 -7.29 14.58 -4.75
CA LEU A 12 -7.77 14.09 -6.04
C LEU A 12 -8.35 12.67 -5.95
N LEU A 13 -7.74 11.81 -5.15
CA LEU A 13 -8.25 10.45 -4.89
C LEU A 13 -9.62 10.48 -4.20
N ILE A 14 -9.81 11.33 -3.18
CA ILE A 14 -11.10 11.47 -2.50
C ILE A 14 -12.15 12.07 -3.42
N ASP A 15 -11.79 13.11 -4.19
CA ASP A 15 -12.70 13.80 -5.11
C ASP A 15 -13.18 12.87 -6.23
N SER A 16 -12.34 11.93 -6.67
CA SER A 16 -12.69 10.91 -7.68
C SER A 16 -13.41 9.68 -7.11
N MET A 17 -13.14 9.33 -5.85
CA MET A 17 -13.75 8.20 -5.16
C MET A 17 -14.34 8.63 -3.81
N PRO A 18 -15.62 9.06 -3.77
CA PRO A 18 -16.24 9.58 -2.56
C PRO A 18 -16.28 8.59 -1.38
N LEU A 19 -16.24 7.28 -1.67
CA LEU A 19 -16.16 6.23 -0.64
C LEU A 19 -14.93 6.39 0.27
N CYS A 20 -13.86 6.98 -0.24
CA CYS A 20 -12.62 7.23 0.49
C CYS A 20 -12.73 8.37 1.52
N ALA A 21 -13.83 9.14 1.50
CA ALA A 21 -14.11 10.17 2.52
C ALA A 21 -14.72 9.59 3.80
N MET A 22 -15.17 8.33 3.78
CA MET A 22 -15.81 7.69 4.92
C MET A 22 -14.77 7.30 5.98
N SER A 23 -15.05 7.55 7.27
CA SER A 23 -14.08 7.39 8.36
C SER A 23 -13.57 5.95 8.58
N TYR A 24 -14.36 4.95 8.16
CA TYR A 24 -14.03 3.53 8.25
C TYR A 24 -13.40 2.96 6.97
N VAL A 25 -13.26 3.80 5.94
CA VAL A 25 -12.61 3.45 4.68
C VAL A 25 -11.31 4.22 4.54
N LYS A 26 -10.23 3.51 4.24
CA LYS A 26 -8.95 4.13 3.86
C LYS A 26 -8.67 3.79 2.41
N CYS A 27 -8.31 4.80 1.64
CA CYS A 27 -7.83 4.59 0.28
C CYS A 27 -6.36 5.02 0.17
N PHE A 28 -5.63 4.30 -0.67
CA PHE A 28 -4.24 4.60 -0.92
C PHE A 28 -3.86 4.29 -2.37
N ILE A 29 -2.77 4.92 -2.81
CA ILE A 29 -2.11 4.61 -4.07
C ILE A 29 -0.70 4.15 -3.72
N MET A 30 -0.26 3.06 -4.33
CA MET A 30 1.11 2.57 -4.22
C MET A 30 1.70 2.29 -5.58
N ASN A 31 3.02 2.32 -5.70
CA ASN A 31 3.70 1.87 -6.91
C ASN A 31 3.92 0.34 -6.90
N ASN A 32 4.43 -0.19 -8.00
CA ASN A 32 4.77 -1.60 -8.18
C ASN A 32 5.93 -2.12 -7.31
N ARG A 33 6.52 -1.26 -6.47
CA ARG A 33 7.51 -1.65 -5.45
C ARG A 33 6.94 -1.58 -4.03
N GLY A 34 5.64 -1.33 -3.88
CA GLY A 34 4.96 -1.26 -2.59
C GLY A 34 5.16 0.06 -1.83
N TYR A 35 5.75 1.09 -2.45
CA TYR A 35 5.86 2.41 -1.84
C TYR A 35 4.57 3.20 -2.06
N LEU A 36 4.08 3.82 -0.99
CA LEU A 36 2.87 4.62 -0.98
C LEU A 36 3.14 5.97 -1.66
N VAL A 37 2.34 6.27 -2.67
CA VAL A 37 2.27 7.57 -3.35
C VAL A 37 1.26 8.48 -2.63
N SER A 38 0.16 7.88 -2.15
CA SER A 38 -0.91 8.59 -1.46
C SER A 38 -1.51 7.68 -0.39
N HIS A 39 -1.64 8.15 0.85
CA HIS A 39 -2.23 7.41 1.97
C HIS A 39 -2.54 8.40 3.12
N PRO A 40 -3.67 8.25 3.84
CA PRO A 40 -4.06 9.20 4.90
C PRO A 40 -2.99 9.37 5.98
N GLY A 41 -2.35 8.28 6.40
CA GLY A 41 -1.27 8.27 7.38
C GLY A 41 0.06 8.88 6.92
N LEU A 42 0.16 9.40 5.69
CA LEU A 42 1.29 10.23 5.22
C LEU A 42 1.02 11.73 5.41
N MET A 43 -0.25 12.10 5.57
CA MET A 43 -0.68 13.48 5.82
C MET A 43 -0.91 13.76 7.32
N ASP A 44 -0.68 12.77 8.18
CA ASP A 44 -0.96 12.90 9.61
C ASP A 44 0.02 13.88 10.28
N PRO A 45 -0.46 15.07 10.72
CA PRO A 45 0.39 16.08 11.34
C PRO A 45 0.95 15.66 12.70
N ASN A 46 0.34 14.65 13.35
CA ASN A 46 0.83 14.11 14.62
C ASN A 46 1.96 13.09 14.44
N SER A 47 2.19 12.63 13.21
CA SER A 47 3.37 11.82 12.87
C SER A 47 4.60 12.72 12.67
N SER A 48 5.80 12.17 12.52
CA SER A 48 7.07 12.90 12.39
C SER A 48 7.23 13.71 11.08
N GLY A 49 6.15 14.36 10.62
CA GLY A 49 6.04 15.08 9.36
C GLY A 49 5.51 14.21 8.21
N PRO A 50 5.18 14.82 7.06
CA PRO A 50 4.90 14.08 5.84
C PRO A 50 6.18 13.38 5.38
N ILE A 51 6.25 12.07 5.63
CA ILE A 51 7.38 11.24 5.24
C ILE A 51 7.03 10.60 3.89
N GLU A 52 7.71 11.03 2.84
CA GLU A 52 7.66 10.40 1.53
C GLU A 52 8.29 8.99 1.57
N GLN A 53 8.03 8.20 0.53
CA GLN A 53 8.66 6.88 0.32
C GLN A 53 8.43 5.88 1.46
N GLN A 54 7.28 5.93 2.11
CA GLN A 54 6.91 4.89 3.05
C GLN A 54 6.36 3.66 2.34
N HIS A 55 6.86 2.50 2.73
CA HIS A 55 6.42 1.22 2.18
C HIS A 55 5.13 0.74 2.85
N ILE A 56 4.25 0.08 2.09
CA ILE A 56 2.94 -0.44 2.53
C ILE A 56 3.06 -1.33 3.77
N THR A 57 4.16 -2.07 3.93
CA THR A 57 4.43 -2.92 5.11
C THR A 57 4.47 -2.15 6.43
N HIS A 58 4.76 -0.85 6.41
CA HIS A 58 4.83 -0.03 7.62
C HIS A 58 3.48 0.59 7.99
N LYS A 59 2.58 0.78 7.04
CA LYS A 59 1.28 1.44 7.26
C LYS A 59 0.13 0.45 7.29
N GLU A 60 0.19 -0.58 6.46
CA GLU A 60 -0.86 -1.58 6.28
C GLU A 60 -0.22 -2.98 6.25
N SER A 61 0.47 -3.33 7.35
CA SER A 61 1.25 -4.56 7.52
C SER A 61 0.44 -5.85 7.32
N MET A 62 -0.77 -5.92 7.88
CA MET A 62 -1.67 -7.08 7.74
C MET A 62 -2.04 -7.32 6.27
N ILE A 63 -2.35 -6.24 5.55
CA ILE A 63 -2.67 -6.29 4.12
C ILE A 63 -1.44 -6.70 3.33
N ALA A 64 -0.27 -6.11 3.64
CA ALA A 64 0.98 -6.46 2.99
C ALA A 64 1.34 -7.96 3.16
N ILE A 65 1.07 -8.55 4.33
CA ILE A 65 1.27 -9.98 4.58
C ILE A 65 0.29 -10.82 3.75
N ASP A 66 -0.99 -10.46 3.71
CA ASP A 66 -1.98 -11.18 2.91
C ASP A 66 -1.68 -11.09 1.41
N MET A 67 -1.18 -9.95 0.93
CA MET A 67 -0.71 -9.75 -0.44
C MET A 67 0.40 -10.73 -0.83
N LEU A 68 1.30 -11.07 0.10
CA LEU A 68 2.37 -12.06 -0.17
C LEU A 68 1.83 -13.49 -0.36
N ASN A 69 0.63 -13.78 0.14
CA ASN A 69 0.00 -15.08 -0.03
C ASN A 69 -0.69 -15.25 -1.40
N HIS A 70 -0.93 -14.15 -2.13
CA HIS A 70 -1.46 -14.20 -3.50
C HIS A 70 -0.41 -14.73 -4.48
N LYS A 71 -0.64 -15.96 -4.97
CA LYS A 71 0.27 -16.62 -5.92
C LYS A 71 0.40 -15.81 -7.21
N GLY A 72 1.64 -15.48 -7.59
CA GLY A 72 1.94 -14.80 -8.84
C GLY A 72 1.67 -13.28 -8.84
N PHE A 73 1.16 -12.73 -7.74
CA PHE A 73 0.95 -11.29 -7.61
C PHE A 73 2.20 -10.56 -7.12
N VAL A 74 2.83 -11.08 -6.06
CA VAL A 74 4.04 -10.50 -5.48
C VAL A 74 5.24 -11.40 -5.72
N THR A 75 6.34 -10.81 -6.19
CA THR A 75 7.62 -11.49 -6.32
C THR A 75 8.66 -10.85 -5.42
N LYS A 76 9.37 -11.68 -4.66
CA LYS A 76 10.49 -11.23 -3.84
C LYS A 76 11.76 -11.25 -4.69
N ARG A 77 12.38 -10.09 -4.86
CA ARG A 77 13.59 -9.90 -5.65
C ARG A 77 14.77 -9.56 -4.75
N LEU A 78 15.96 -9.85 -5.25
CA LEU A 78 17.25 -9.55 -4.62
C LEU A 78 18.00 -8.58 -5.54
N CYS A 79 18.56 -7.52 -4.98
CA CYS A 79 19.47 -6.61 -5.66
C CYS A 79 20.80 -6.59 -4.90
N ASN A 80 21.91 -6.69 -5.63
CA ASN A 80 23.22 -6.52 -5.02
C ASN A 80 23.60 -5.04 -5.10
N ASN A 81 23.85 -4.41 -3.96
CA ASN A 81 24.42 -3.08 -3.93
C ASN A 81 25.93 -3.20 -4.07
N PHE A 82 26.46 -2.81 -5.23
CA PHE A 82 27.89 -2.92 -5.53
C PHE A 82 28.77 -2.01 -4.68
N TYR A 83 28.20 -0.93 -4.12
CA TYR A 83 28.96 0.06 -3.36
C TYR A 83 29.31 -0.43 -1.95
N ASP A 84 28.34 -1.01 -1.25
CA ASP A 84 28.48 -1.52 0.12
C ASP A 84 28.56 -3.06 0.18
N LYS A 85 28.46 -3.74 -0.97
CA LYS A 85 28.43 -5.21 -1.11
C LYS A 85 27.30 -5.88 -0.34
N THR A 86 26.21 -5.16 -0.06
CA THR A 86 25.03 -5.70 0.64
C THR A 86 24.00 -6.24 -0.35
N ILE A 87 23.28 -7.28 0.06
CA ILE A 87 22.14 -7.80 -0.68
C ILE A 87 20.87 -7.16 -0.13
N GLN A 88 20.23 -6.32 -0.95
CA GLN A 88 18.95 -5.70 -0.66
C GLN A 88 17.80 -6.57 -1.17
N ARG A 89 16.76 -6.71 -0.36
CA ARG A 89 15.52 -7.43 -0.70
C ARG A 89 14.43 -6.41 -0.96
N PHE A 90 13.71 -6.59 -2.06
CA PHE A 90 12.55 -5.76 -2.38
C PHE A 90 11.42 -6.62 -2.94
N TYR A 91 10.22 -6.07 -2.88
CA TYR A 91 9.02 -6.70 -3.43
C TYR A 91 8.67 -6.03 -4.76
N GLU A 92 8.25 -6.83 -5.72
CA GLU A 92 7.79 -6.38 -7.03
C GLU A 92 6.40 -6.94 -7.27
N PHE A 93 5.43 -6.03 -7.41
CA PHE A 93 4.02 -6.33 -7.62
C PHE A 93 3.72 -6.35 -9.12
N ASN A 94 3.00 -7.38 -9.55
CA ASN A 94 2.64 -7.55 -10.94
C ASN A 94 1.50 -6.60 -11.34
N THR A 95 1.79 -5.63 -12.21
CA THR A 95 0.85 -4.61 -12.68
C THR A 95 -0.16 -5.16 -13.68
N SER A 96 0.13 -6.29 -14.32
CA SER A 96 -0.77 -6.98 -15.24
C SER A 96 -1.80 -7.82 -14.47
N LEU A 97 -2.46 -7.20 -13.51
CA LEU A 97 -3.46 -7.83 -12.67
C LEU A 97 -4.82 -7.78 -13.39
N PRO A 98 -5.41 -8.93 -13.79
CA PRO A 98 -6.60 -8.93 -14.66
C PRO A 98 -7.88 -8.53 -13.92
N ASN A 99 -7.93 -8.71 -12.60
CA ASN A 99 -9.12 -8.50 -11.76
C ASN A 99 -8.75 -7.79 -10.46
N VAL A 100 -9.74 -7.19 -9.81
CA VAL A 100 -9.57 -6.65 -8.45
C VAL A 100 -9.19 -7.78 -7.49
N LEU A 101 -8.08 -7.62 -6.78
CA LEU A 101 -7.67 -8.51 -5.70
C LEU A 101 -8.38 -8.14 -4.41
N SER A 102 -8.82 -9.15 -3.68
CA SER A 102 -9.33 -9.02 -2.31
C SER A 102 -8.59 -9.97 -1.38
N ASN A 103 -8.96 -9.99 -0.09
CA ASN A 103 -8.40 -10.89 0.91
C ASN A 103 -8.33 -12.36 0.41
N VAL A 104 -7.19 -13.04 0.61
CA VAL A 104 -7.05 -14.48 0.28
C VAL A 104 -7.85 -15.34 1.26
N VAL A 105 -7.73 -15.02 2.55
CA VAL A 105 -8.38 -15.73 3.63
C VAL A 105 -9.52 -14.85 4.12
N SER A 106 -10.74 -15.15 3.68
CA SER A 106 -11.99 -14.63 4.23
C SER A 106 -12.28 -15.22 5.62
N GLY A 107 -11.26 -15.28 6.49
CA GLY A 107 -11.46 -15.53 7.91
C GLY A 107 -12.21 -14.36 8.54
N ASP A 108 -12.62 -14.52 9.79
CA ASP A 108 -13.37 -13.56 10.62
C ASP A 108 -12.52 -12.31 10.96
N HIS A 109 -11.95 -11.70 9.93
CA HIS A 109 -11.10 -10.53 9.98
C HIS A 109 -11.96 -9.33 9.64
N CYS A 110 -12.09 -8.43 10.61
CA CYS A 110 -12.79 -7.16 10.52
C CYS A 110 -12.15 -6.14 9.54
N VAL A 111 -11.22 -6.58 8.69
CA VAL A 111 -10.56 -5.76 7.66
C VAL A 111 -10.66 -6.44 6.31
N HIS A 112 -11.39 -5.79 5.41
CA HIS A 112 -11.49 -6.16 4.01
C HIS A 112 -10.73 -5.17 3.17
N TYR A 113 -9.96 -5.64 2.19
CA TYR A 113 -9.28 -4.77 1.25
C TYR A 113 -9.57 -5.17 -0.19
N TYR A 114 -9.46 -4.19 -1.08
CA TYR A 114 -9.59 -4.33 -2.51
C TYR A 114 -8.44 -3.59 -3.18
N ILE A 115 -7.73 -4.25 -4.09
CA ILE A 115 -6.59 -3.69 -4.80
C ILE A 115 -6.76 -3.92 -6.29
N ALA A 116 -6.60 -2.84 -7.05
CA ALA A 116 -6.67 -2.86 -8.51
C ALA A 116 -5.45 -2.16 -9.10
N ALA A 117 -4.97 -2.67 -10.24
CA ALA A 117 -3.95 -1.97 -11.02
C ALA A 117 -4.59 -0.76 -11.73
N ILE A 118 -3.88 0.35 -11.80
CA ILE A 118 -4.29 1.51 -12.57
C ILE A 118 -3.76 1.33 -13.99
N GLU A 119 -4.67 1.11 -14.93
CA GLU A 119 -4.34 0.83 -16.33
C GLU A 119 -3.41 1.89 -16.94
N GLY A 120 -2.41 1.44 -17.70
CA GLY A 120 -1.41 2.32 -18.33
C GLY A 120 -0.36 2.88 -17.38
N THR A 121 -0.35 2.49 -16.10
CA THR A 121 0.64 2.95 -15.11
C THR A 121 1.31 1.79 -14.38
N ASN A 122 2.32 2.11 -13.57
CA ASN A 122 2.95 1.17 -12.64
C ASN A 122 2.39 1.28 -11.21
N ALA A 123 1.17 1.79 -11.05
CA ALA A 123 0.56 2.06 -9.77
C ALA A 123 -0.68 1.19 -9.53
N PHE A 124 -1.01 1.04 -8.26
CA PHE A 124 -2.17 0.33 -7.77
C PHE A 124 -2.97 1.28 -6.89
N ILE A 125 -4.30 1.12 -6.96
CA ILE A 125 -5.22 1.71 -6.01
C ILE A 125 -5.68 0.65 -5.02
N GLY A 126 -5.66 1.01 -3.74
CA GLY A 126 -6.11 0.18 -2.64
C GLY A 126 -7.26 0.84 -1.89
N LEU A 127 -8.28 0.06 -1.55
CA LEU A 127 -9.37 0.43 -0.67
C LEU A 127 -9.40 -0.54 0.49
N VAL A 128 -9.45 -0.02 1.71
CA VAL A 128 -9.47 -0.80 2.94
C VAL A 128 -10.72 -0.40 3.70
N ASN A 129 -11.57 -1.38 3.99
CA ASN A 129 -12.73 -1.25 4.84
C ASN A 129 -12.46 -1.99 6.15
N ALA A 130 -12.28 -1.24 7.24
CA ALA A 130 -11.99 -1.77 8.55
C ALA A 130 -13.14 -1.46 9.52
N SER A 131 -13.77 -2.49 10.07
CA SER A 131 -14.81 -2.37 11.11
C SER A 131 -14.23 -2.41 12.53
N CYS A 132 -12.92 -2.59 12.68
CA CYS A 132 -12.21 -2.68 13.95
C CYS A 132 -10.89 -1.89 13.92
N SER A 133 -10.43 -1.51 15.10
CA SER A 133 -9.05 -1.04 15.31
C SER A 133 -8.11 -2.24 15.28
N VAL A 134 -7.34 -2.38 14.20
CA VAL A 134 -6.26 -3.39 14.13
C VAL A 134 -5.00 -2.77 14.72
N GLY A 135 -4.45 -3.41 15.75
CA GLY A 135 -3.21 -2.98 16.39
C GLY A 135 -2.04 -2.93 15.41
N ALA A 136 -1.09 -2.01 15.67
CA ALA A 136 0.13 -1.93 14.90
C ALA A 136 0.91 -3.25 14.99
N PHE A 137 1.13 -3.92 13.86
CA PHE A 137 2.08 -5.02 13.80
C PHE A 137 3.48 -4.46 13.95
N CYS A 138 4.19 -4.83 15.02
CA CYS A 138 5.59 -4.51 15.20
C CYS A 138 6.44 -5.60 14.54
N PRO A 139 7.12 -5.34 13.41
CA PRO A 139 7.91 -6.34 12.68
C PRO A 139 9.19 -6.81 13.41
N CYS A 140 9.44 -6.35 14.65
CA CYS A 140 10.63 -6.67 15.43
C CYS A 140 10.42 -7.77 16.50
N SER A 141 9.37 -8.58 16.39
CA SER A 141 9.23 -9.80 17.21
C SER A 141 9.55 -11.06 16.39
N MET A 142 10.80 -11.19 15.95
CA MET A 142 11.47 -12.47 15.69
C MET A 142 12.93 -12.35 16.12
#